data_AF-A0A368YTC1-F1
#
_entry.id   AF-A0A368YTC1-F1
#
_cell.length_a   1.000
_cell.length_b   1.000
_cell.length_c   1.000
_cell.angle_alpha   90.00
_cell.angle_beta   90.00
_cell.angle_gamma   90.00
#
_symmetry.space_group_name_H-M   'P 1'
#
loop_
_entity.id
_entity.type
_entity.pdbx_description
1 polymer ?
#
loop_
_entity_poly.entity_id
_entity_poly.type
_entity_poly.pdbx_seq_one_letter_code
_entity_poly.pdbx_strand_id
1 'polypeptide(L)'
;MPNANAEAQRRWRQRQKEKKQEELVQAVAPAGVFRKPFFEVFTPDDQVGSQYCQALELTGIAAPLFEDDRGPEAFTLDDLQDHNPFGEDSSTSLGRAEVMIGCLIKAAQGLADEVNAYKRTEIKARLAEVEASDLSDPAKKKAALKEAARLNKMLDQLDKQVRWTFPAWKVTG
;
A
#
# COMPACT_ATOMS: atom_id res chain seq x y z
N MET A 1 4.19 36.32 14.96
CA MET A 1 4.13 35.65 13.64
C MET A 1 3.74 34.18 13.82
N PRO A 2 2.44 33.81 13.85
CA PRO A 2 2.01 32.46 14.27
C PRO A 2 1.89 31.38 13.17
N ASN A 3 2.19 31.65 11.89
CA ASN A 3 1.85 30.72 10.78
C ASN A 3 3.04 30.02 10.08
N ALA A 4 4.29 30.33 10.45
CA ALA A 4 5.46 29.78 9.76
C ALA A 4 5.60 28.25 9.87
N ASN A 5 5.14 27.65 10.98
CA ASN A 5 5.27 26.22 11.23
C ASN A 5 4.20 25.40 10.47
N ALA A 6 2.99 25.94 10.33
CA ALA A 6 1.91 25.32 9.58
C ALA A 6 2.20 25.34 8.06
N GLU A 7 2.78 26.41 7.55
CA GLU A 7 3.22 26.51 6.15
C GLU A 7 4.41 25.58 5.85
N ALA A 8 5.37 25.46 6.77
CA ALA A 8 6.48 24.52 6.65
C ALA A 8 6.01 23.06 6.59
N GLN A 9 5.04 22.68 7.44
CA GLN A 9 4.43 21.34 7.41
C GLN A 9 3.59 21.09 6.15
N ARG A 10 2.91 22.10 5.61
CA ARG A 10 2.20 21.98 4.32
C ARG A 10 3.19 21.77 3.17
N ARG A 11 4.24 22.58 3.09
CA ARG A 11 5.31 22.45 2.07
C ARG A 11 6.09 21.14 2.21
N TRP A 12 6.26 20.60 3.41
CA TRP A 12 6.86 19.28 3.61
C TRP A 12 5.93 18.16 3.15
N ARG A 13 4.64 18.21 3.52
CA ARG A 13 3.63 17.25 3.05
C ARG A 13 3.46 17.30 1.53
N GLN A 14 3.52 18.49 0.95
CA GLN A 14 3.47 18.70 -0.50
C GLN A 14 4.70 18.11 -1.18
N ARG A 15 5.92 18.38 -0.69
CA ARG A 15 7.15 17.74 -1.18
C ARG A 15 7.16 16.22 -1.00
N GLN A 16 6.55 15.70 0.07
CA GLN A 16 6.41 14.25 0.27
C GLN A 16 5.36 13.64 -0.68
N LYS A 17 4.28 14.36 -1.00
CA LYS A 17 3.30 13.95 -2.01
C LYS A 17 3.91 13.98 -3.41
N GLU A 18 4.61 15.06 -3.77
CA GLU A 18 5.33 15.23 -5.03
C GLU A 18 6.39 14.14 -5.18
N LYS A 19 7.24 13.91 -4.16
CA LYS A 19 8.23 12.84 -4.20
C LYS A 19 7.61 11.44 -4.29
N LYS A 20 6.49 11.20 -3.59
CA LYS A 20 5.72 9.95 -3.70
C LYS A 20 5.00 9.80 -5.04
N GLN A 21 4.73 10.90 -5.76
CA GLN A 21 4.19 10.92 -7.11
C GLN A 21 5.31 10.69 -8.13
N GLU A 22 6.46 11.34 -8.00
CA GLU A 22 7.65 11.11 -8.85
C GLU A 22 8.12 9.64 -8.81
N GLU A 23 8.07 8.99 -7.64
CA GLU A 23 8.36 7.55 -7.50
C GLU A 23 7.33 6.65 -8.21
N LEU A 24 6.10 7.13 -8.46
CA LEU A 24 5.12 6.41 -9.28
C LEU A 24 5.33 6.63 -10.78
N VAL A 25 5.86 7.80 -11.17
CA VAL A 25 5.92 8.30 -12.56
C VAL A 25 7.06 7.70 -13.40
N GLN A 26 8.05 7.03 -12.81
CA GLN A 26 9.12 6.42 -13.62
C GLN A 26 8.71 5.05 -14.17
N ALA A 27 8.18 5.00 -15.38
CA ALA A 27 8.24 3.86 -16.30
C ALA A 27 8.00 4.37 -17.72
N VAL A 28 9.03 4.28 -18.56
CA VAL A 28 8.93 4.65 -19.98
C VAL A 28 9.09 3.36 -20.77
N ALA A 29 7.96 2.87 -21.30
CA ALA A 29 8.01 1.84 -22.33
C ALA A 29 8.68 2.44 -23.58
N PRO A 30 9.70 1.82 -24.18
CA PRO A 30 10.26 2.31 -25.44
C PRO A 30 9.17 2.24 -26.52
N ALA A 31 8.77 3.40 -27.05
CA ALA A 31 7.77 3.50 -28.10
C ALA A 31 8.15 2.58 -29.29
N GLY A 32 7.24 1.68 -29.67
CA GLY A 32 7.42 0.76 -30.81
C GLY A 32 7.91 -0.66 -30.47
N VAL A 33 8.25 -0.96 -29.22
CA VAL A 33 8.59 -2.34 -28.80
C VAL A 33 7.34 -3.19 -28.59
N PHE A 34 6.32 -2.63 -27.95
CA PHE A 34 5.06 -3.31 -27.67
C PHE A 34 4.07 -3.08 -28.82
N ARG A 35 3.82 -4.13 -29.61
CA ARG A 35 3.00 -4.04 -30.84
C ARG A 35 1.51 -4.27 -30.63
N LYS A 36 1.15 -4.98 -29.56
CA LYS A 36 -0.23 -5.35 -29.23
C LYS A 36 -0.64 -4.59 -27.98
N PRO A 37 -1.81 -3.90 -27.97
CA PRO A 37 -2.35 -3.29 -26.77
C PRO A 37 -2.51 -4.30 -25.64
N PHE A 38 -2.28 -3.87 -24.40
CA PHE A 38 -2.27 -4.78 -23.25
C PHE A 38 -3.65 -5.38 -22.97
N PHE A 39 -4.74 -4.61 -23.14
CA PHE A 39 -6.10 -5.11 -22.93
C PHE A 39 -6.46 -6.31 -23.81
N GLU A 40 -5.85 -6.44 -24.99
CA GLU A 40 -6.08 -7.56 -25.90
C GLU A 40 -5.32 -8.85 -25.51
N VAL A 41 -4.45 -8.81 -24.49
CA VAL A 41 -3.66 -9.98 -24.05
C VAL A 41 -4.55 -11.05 -23.42
N PHE A 42 -5.68 -10.66 -22.85
CA PHE A 42 -6.59 -11.54 -22.13
C PHE A 42 -7.93 -11.62 -22.84
N THR A 43 -8.53 -12.81 -22.88
CA THR A 43 -9.98 -12.90 -23.14
C THR A 43 -10.74 -12.43 -21.89
N PRO A 44 -12.03 -12.02 -22.00
CA PRO A 44 -12.83 -11.65 -20.83
C PRO A 44 -12.83 -12.71 -19.73
N ASP A 45 -12.93 -13.99 -20.09
CA ASP A 45 -12.91 -15.12 -19.15
C ASP A 45 -11.53 -15.27 -18.48
N ASP A 46 -10.44 -15.04 -19.21
CA ASP A 46 -9.08 -15.09 -18.65
C ASP A 46 -8.84 -13.98 -17.62
N GLN A 47 -9.42 -12.79 -17.84
CA GLN A 47 -9.27 -11.69 -16.88
C GLN A 47 -9.95 -12.02 -15.56
N VAL A 48 -11.22 -12.44 -15.60
CA VAL A 48 -11.98 -12.81 -14.38
C VAL A 48 -11.33 -14.00 -13.67
N GLY A 49 -10.83 -14.97 -14.43
CA GLY A 49 -10.11 -16.13 -13.90
C GLY A 49 -8.72 -15.83 -13.34
N SER A 50 -8.18 -14.62 -13.51
CA SER A 50 -6.82 -14.28 -13.10
C SER A 50 -6.65 -14.20 -11.58
N GLN A 51 -5.42 -14.43 -11.12
CA GLN A 51 -5.10 -14.40 -9.68
C GLN A 51 -5.31 -13.01 -9.05
N TYR A 52 -5.10 -11.92 -9.80
CA TYR A 52 -5.31 -10.58 -9.26
C TYR A 52 -6.81 -10.29 -9.06
N CYS A 53 -7.67 -10.71 -10.01
CA CYS A 53 -9.11 -10.58 -9.87
C CYS A 53 -9.61 -11.34 -8.65
N GLN A 54 -9.23 -12.62 -8.53
CA GLN A 54 -9.59 -13.45 -7.38
C GLN A 54 -9.13 -12.84 -6.06
N ALA A 55 -7.90 -12.28 -6.00
CA ALA A 55 -7.39 -11.64 -4.80
C ALA A 55 -8.22 -10.43 -4.38
N LEU A 56 -8.63 -9.58 -5.33
CA LEU A 56 -9.51 -8.43 -5.05
C LEU A 56 -10.91 -8.86 -4.63
N GLU A 57 -11.49 -9.85 -5.32
CA GLU A 57 -12.82 -10.38 -4.99
C GLU A 57 -12.87 -10.98 -3.58
N LEU A 58 -11.82 -11.70 -3.16
CA LEU A 58 -11.70 -12.21 -1.79
C LEU A 58 -11.66 -11.11 -0.73
N THR A 59 -11.23 -9.90 -1.11
CA THR A 59 -11.28 -8.71 -0.25
C THR A 59 -12.59 -7.93 -0.36
N GLY A 60 -13.55 -8.41 -1.15
CA GLY A 60 -14.82 -7.73 -1.41
C GLY A 60 -14.70 -6.53 -2.36
N ILE A 61 -13.61 -6.44 -3.12
CA ILE A 61 -13.35 -5.38 -4.10
C ILE A 61 -13.61 -5.94 -5.49
N ALA A 62 -14.49 -5.30 -6.25
CA ALA A 62 -14.70 -5.67 -7.65
C ALA A 62 -13.41 -5.41 -8.45
N ALA A 63 -12.93 -6.44 -9.13
CA ALA A 63 -11.70 -6.34 -9.89
C ALA A 63 -11.90 -5.47 -11.15
N PRO A 64 -11.04 -4.46 -11.38
CA PRO A 64 -11.11 -3.67 -12.59
C PRO A 64 -10.65 -4.49 -13.80
N LEU A 65 -11.47 -4.53 -14.85
CA LEU A 65 -11.16 -5.20 -16.11
C LEU A 65 -10.55 -4.23 -17.14
N PHE A 66 -9.80 -4.78 -18.08
CA PHE A 66 -9.21 -4.10 -19.23
C PHE A 66 -10.02 -4.43 -20.48
N GLU A 67 -10.99 -3.58 -20.81
CA GLU A 67 -11.90 -3.77 -21.95
C GLU A 67 -11.50 -2.97 -23.20
N ASP A 68 -10.64 -1.96 -23.02
CA ASP A 68 -10.12 -1.10 -24.06
C ASP A 68 -8.73 -0.58 -23.67
N ASP A 69 -8.12 0.20 -24.57
CA ASP A 69 -6.76 0.71 -24.38
C ASP A 69 -6.68 2.02 -23.58
N ARG A 70 -7.74 2.46 -22.89
CA ARG A 70 -7.70 3.73 -22.14
C ARG A 70 -6.79 3.64 -20.92
N GLY A 71 -6.04 4.73 -20.70
CA GLY A 71 -5.17 4.93 -19.54
C GLY A 71 -5.89 5.13 -18.21
N PRO A 72 -5.13 5.25 -17.10
CA PRO A 72 -5.66 5.41 -15.75
C PRO A 72 -6.48 6.69 -15.57
N GLU A 73 -6.28 7.71 -16.40
CA GLU A 73 -7.04 8.97 -16.39
C GLU A 73 -8.54 8.73 -16.62
N ALA A 74 -8.90 7.72 -17.39
CA ALA A 74 -10.30 7.39 -17.67
C ALA A 74 -11.00 6.63 -16.53
N PHE A 75 -10.24 6.11 -15.55
CA PHE A 75 -10.75 5.23 -14.49
C PHE A 75 -10.45 5.72 -13.07
N THR A 76 -9.65 6.77 -12.93
CA THR A 76 -9.38 7.37 -11.62
C THR A 76 -10.66 7.98 -11.05
N LEU A 77 -10.80 7.88 -9.73
CA LEU A 77 -11.84 8.57 -8.98
C LEU A 77 -11.40 9.97 -8.52
N ASP A 78 -10.13 10.32 -8.75
CA ASP A 78 -9.57 11.62 -8.42
C ASP A 78 -9.88 12.66 -9.51
N ASP A 79 -10.01 13.91 -9.11
CA ASP A 79 -10.24 15.04 -10.02
C ASP A 79 -8.89 15.58 -10.51
N LEU A 80 -8.53 15.24 -11.76
CA LEU A 80 -7.20 15.52 -12.33
C LEU A 80 -7.00 16.95 -12.81
N GLN A 81 -7.90 17.90 -12.49
CA GLN A 81 -7.96 19.25 -13.06
C GLN A 81 -6.62 19.99 -13.15
N ASP A 82 -5.74 19.85 -12.15
CA ASP A 82 -4.51 20.63 -12.05
C ASP A 82 -3.22 19.84 -12.37
N HIS A 83 -3.28 18.50 -12.45
CA HIS A 83 -2.10 17.66 -12.68
C HIS A 83 -2.49 16.24 -13.07
N ASN A 84 -1.73 15.63 -13.99
CA ASN A 84 -1.79 14.19 -14.23
C ASN A 84 -0.76 13.47 -13.31
N PRO A 85 -1.20 12.77 -12.26
CA PRO A 85 -0.30 12.08 -11.33
C PRO A 85 0.27 10.76 -11.90
N PHE A 86 -0.18 10.34 -13.08
CA PHE A 86 0.18 9.05 -13.68
C PHE A 86 1.37 9.13 -14.63
N GLY A 87 1.73 10.34 -15.07
CA GLY A 87 2.76 10.59 -16.07
C GLY A 87 2.19 10.68 -17.48
N GLU A 88 2.94 11.28 -18.42
CA GLU A 88 2.46 11.50 -19.79
C GLU A 88 2.32 10.19 -20.59
N ASP A 89 3.10 9.16 -20.25
CA ASP A 89 3.16 7.88 -20.98
C ASP A 89 2.17 6.82 -20.48
N SER A 90 1.38 7.11 -19.43
CA SER A 90 0.46 6.12 -18.85
C SER A 90 -0.86 5.97 -19.60
N SER A 91 -1.08 6.70 -20.69
CA SER A 91 -2.39 6.86 -21.35
C SER A 91 -2.96 5.60 -22.02
N THR A 92 -2.36 4.43 -21.80
CA THR A 92 -2.72 3.14 -22.39
C THR A 92 -3.22 2.14 -21.34
N SER A 93 -3.81 1.02 -21.76
CA SER A 93 -4.20 -0.07 -20.85
C SER A 93 -3.01 -0.67 -20.09
N LEU A 94 -1.81 -0.66 -20.69
CA LEU A 94 -0.58 -1.09 -20.01
C LEU A 94 -0.20 -0.10 -18.90
N GLY A 95 -0.19 1.20 -19.21
CA GLY A 95 0.08 2.25 -18.22
C GLY A 95 -0.91 2.21 -17.05
N ARG A 96 -2.19 1.95 -17.35
CA ARG A 96 -3.22 1.71 -16.33
C ARG A 96 -2.88 0.52 -15.44
N ALA A 97 -2.44 -0.60 -16.00
CA ALA A 97 -2.04 -1.77 -15.23
C ALA A 97 -0.84 -1.50 -14.31
N GLU A 98 0.19 -0.80 -14.82
CA GLU A 98 1.38 -0.45 -14.05
C GLU A 98 1.07 0.51 -12.88
N VAL A 99 0.24 1.53 -13.13
CA VAL A 99 -0.27 2.44 -12.09
C VAL A 99 -1.09 1.66 -11.05
N MET A 100 -1.97 0.76 -11.50
CA MET A 100 -2.78 -0.06 -10.62
C MET A 100 -1.92 -0.93 -9.69
N ILE A 101 -0.86 -1.57 -10.19
CA ILE A 101 0.09 -2.33 -9.37
C ILE A 101 0.70 -1.44 -8.27
N GLY A 102 1.18 -0.24 -8.64
CA GLY A 102 1.73 0.71 -7.69
C GLY A 102 0.74 1.15 -6.61
N CYS A 103 -0.51 1.41 -7.00
CA CYS A 103 -1.58 1.78 -6.08
C CYS A 103 -1.96 0.63 -5.13
N LEU A 104 -2.07 -0.60 -5.62
CA LEU A 104 -2.38 -1.77 -4.79
C LEU A 104 -1.29 -2.06 -3.77
N ILE A 105 -0.01 -1.95 -4.16
CA ILE A 105 1.12 -2.07 -3.22
C ILE A 105 1.03 -0.99 -2.14
N LYS A 106 0.77 0.27 -2.52
CA LYS A 106 0.60 1.38 -1.55
C LYS A 106 -0.59 1.17 -0.62
N ALA A 107 -1.71 0.66 -1.14
CA ALA A 107 -2.90 0.35 -0.35
C ALA A 107 -2.62 -0.77 0.67
N ALA A 108 -1.97 -1.86 0.22
CA ALA A 108 -1.58 -2.96 1.10
C ALA A 108 -0.59 -2.49 2.19
N GLN A 109 0.39 -1.64 1.83
CA GLN A 109 1.31 -1.05 2.79
C GLN A 109 0.60 -0.18 3.82
N GLY A 110 -0.28 0.74 3.37
CA GLY A 110 -1.03 1.61 4.26
C GLY A 110 -1.93 0.82 5.23
N LEU A 111 -2.64 -0.19 4.74
CA LEU A 111 -3.45 -1.06 5.61
C LEU A 111 -2.59 -1.85 6.61
N ALA A 112 -1.42 -2.34 6.18
CA ALA A 112 -0.49 -3.03 7.08
C ALA A 112 0.02 -2.11 8.19
N ASP A 113 0.32 -0.85 7.88
CA ASP A 113 0.75 0.16 8.85
C ASP A 113 -0.34 0.43 9.90
N GLU A 114 -1.60 0.62 9.47
CA GLU A 114 -2.74 0.83 10.37
C GLU A 114 -2.99 -0.39 11.27
N VAL A 115 -3.00 -1.59 10.70
CA VAL A 115 -3.18 -2.85 11.45
C VAL A 115 -2.04 -3.05 12.46
N ASN A 116 -0.80 -2.73 12.08
CA ASN A 116 0.35 -2.81 12.97
C ASN A 116 0.20 -1.81 14.13
N ALA A 117 -0.09 -0.54 13.84
CA ALA A 117 -0.28 0.51 14.83
C ALA A 117 -1.39 0.14 15.84
N TYR A 118 -2.52 -0.35 15.36
CA TYR A 118 -3.60 -0.86 16.21
C TYR A 118 -3.12 -1.98 17.14
N LYS A 119 -2.53 -3.05 16.57
CA LYS A 119 -2.05 -4.20 17.36
C LYS A 119 -1.02 -3.80 18.41
N ARG A 120 -0.08 -2.91 18.07
CA ARG A 120 0.91 -2.41 19.04
C ARG A 120 0.25 -1.64 20.17
N THR A 121 -0.74 -0.81 19.87
CA THR A 121 -1.47 -0.02 20.86
C THR A 121 -2.16 -0.94 21.87
N GLU A 122 -2.90 -1.94 21.38
CA GLU A 122 -3.59 -2.92 22.21
C GLU A 122 -2.62 -3.75 23.07
N ILE A 123 -1.51 -4.22 22.49
CA ILE A 123 -0.51 -5.01 23.22
C ILE A 123 0.17 -4.17 24.32
N LYS A 124 0.51 -2.89 24.03
CA LYS A 124 1.09 -1.98 25.01
C LYS A 124 0.12 -1.64 26.14
N ALA A 125 -1.16 -1.43 25.82
CA ALA A 125 -2.19 -1.22 26.82
C ALA A 125 -2.29 -2.44 27.75
N ARG A 126 -2.33 -3.65 27.18
CA ARG A 126 -2.37 -4.89 27.97
C ARG A 126 -1.11 -5.09 28.81
N LEU A 127 0.07 -4.70 28.32
CA LEU A 127 1.31 -4.75 29.09
C LEU A 127 1.26 -3.82 30.30
N ALA A 128 0.75 -2.59 30.13
CA ALA A 128 0.58 -1.64 31.23
C ALA A 128 -0.40 -2.16 32.31
N GLU A 129 -1.47 -2.85 31.92
CA GLU A 129 -2.38 -3.51 32.86
C GLU A 129 -1.68 -4.61 33.67
N VAL A 130 -0.81 -5.41 33.03
CA VAL A 130 -0.03 -6.46 33.71
C VAL A 130 0.97 -5.85 34.69
N GLU A 131 1.62 -4.74 34.31
CA GLU A 131 2.57 -4.02 35.17
C GLU A 131 1.91 -3.33 36.37
N ALA A 132 0.67 -2.87 36.21
CA ALA A 132 -0.13 -2.26 37.28
C ALA A 132 -0.82 -3.28 38.21
N SER A 133 -0.76 -4.57 37.88
CA SER A 133 -1.42 -5.63 38.65
C SER A 133 -0.75 -5.85 40.02
N ASP A 134 -1.51 -6.33 41.00
CA ASP A 134 -0.96 -6.68 42.31
C ASP A 134 -0.09 -7.95 42.23
N LEU A 135 1.22 -7.76 42.41
CA LEU A 135 2.26 -8.80 42.34
C LEU A 135 2.71 -9.28 43.74
N SER A 136 1.89 -9.08 44.77
CA SER A 136 2.18 -9.48 46.15
C SER A 136 2.34 -10.99 46.33
N ASP A 137 1.61 -11.80 45.57
CA ASP A 137 1.70 -13.27 45.56
C ASP A 137 2.80 -13.75 44.59
N PRO A 138 3.77 -14.58 45.05
CA PRO A 138 4.79 -15.18 44.19
C PRO A 138 4.24 -15.90 42.94
N ALA A 139 3.08 -16.56 43.03
CA ALA A 139 2.46 -17.24 41.90
C ALA A 139 1.92 -16.24 40.87
N LYS A 140 1.24 -15.19 41.32
CA LYS A 140 0.75 -14.09 40.46
C LYS A 140 1.89 -13.34 39.81
N LYS A 141 2.96 -13.06 40.56
CA LYS A 141 4.18 -12.44 40.05
C LYS A 141 4.81 -13.25 38.92
N LYS A 142 4.94 -14.57 39.09
CA LYS A 142 5.48 -15.45 38.05
C LYS A 142 4.61 -15.47 36.79
N ALA A 143 3.28 -15.47 36.95
CA ALA A 143 2.35 -15.42 35.83
C ALA A 143 2.44 -14.08 35.07
N ALA A 144 2.47 -12.96 35.79
CA ALA A 144 2.61 -11.62 35.21
C ALA A 144 3.90 -11.47 34.40
N LEU A 145 5.04 -11.92 34.95
CA LEU A 145 6.32 -11.88 34.24
C LEU A 145 6.31 -12.72 32.95
N LYS A 146 5.69 -13.91 32.99
CA LYS A 146 5.55 -14.76 31.81
C LYS A 146 4.69 -14.08 30.74
N GLU A 147 3.60 -13.44 31.14
CA GLU A 147 2.72 -12.74 30.22
C GLU A 147 3.37 -11.50 29.62
N ALA A 148 4.05 -10.69 30.44
CA ALA A 148 4.83 -9.55 29.95
C ALA A 148 5.89 -9.97 28.93
N ALA A 149 6.61 -11.07 29.18
CA ALA A 149 7.58 -11.62 28.21
C ALA A 149 6.90 -12.06 26.90
N ARG A 150 5.70 -12.65 26.97
CA ARG A 150 4.92 -13.04 25.79
C ARG A 150 4.49 -11.82 24.97
N LEU A 151 3.97 -10.78 25.63
CA LEU A 151 3.53 -9.53 24.99
C LEU A 151 4.70 -8.79 24.35
N ASN A 152 5.85 -8.69 25.03
CA ASN A 152 7.07 -8.10 24.46
C ASN A 152 7.53 -8.85 23.21
N LYS A 153 7.50 -10.20 23.23
CA LYS A 153 7.82 -10.99 22.03
C LYS A 153 6.86 -10.72 20.86
N MET A 154 5.59 -10.43 21.13
CA MET A 154 4.63 -10.04 20.08
C MET A 154 4.98 -8.66 19.50
N LEU A 155 5.39 -7.70 20.33
CA LEU A 155 5.88 -6.40 19.86
C LEU A 155 7.12 -6.55 18.98
N ASP A 156 8.09 -7.39 19.40
CA ASP A 156 9.30 -7.68 18.61
C ASP A 156 8.97 -8.30 17.24
N GLN A 157 7.88 -9.08 17.16
CA GLN A 157 7.41 -9.62 15.88
C GLN A 157 6.81 -8.52 15.00
N LEU A 158 6.08 -7.57 15.58
CA LEU A 158 5.48 -6.44 14.86
C LEU A 158 6.53 -5.40 14.40
N ASP A 159 7.75 -5.43 14.94
CA ASP A 159 8.87 -4.65 14.45
C ASP A 159 9.50 -5.23 13.16
N LYS A 160 9.15 -6.45 12.78
CA LYS A 160 9.71 -7.10 11.59
C LYS A 160 8.96 -6.66 10.33
N GLN A 161 9.74 -6.39 9.29
CA GLN A 161 9.20 -6.13 7.95
C GLN A 161 8.89 -7.44 7.23
N VAL A 162 7.71 -7.51 6.61
CA VAL A 162 7.36 -8.55 5.63
C VAL A 162 7.80 -8.06 4.25
N ARG A 163 8.61 -8.84 3.54
CA ARG A 163 9.10 -8.51 2.20
C ARG A 163 8.39 -9.35 1.17
N TRP A 164 7.85 -8.69 0.15
CA TRP A 164 7.28 -9.31 -1.03
C TRP A 164 8.18 -9.07 -2.23
N THR A 165 8.40 -10.11 -3.04
CA THR A 165 9.12 -10.01 -4.30
C THR A 165 8.12 -10.05 -5.45
N PHE A 166 8.30 -9.15 -6.40
CA PHE A 166 7.46 -9.04 -7.58
C PHE A 166 8.32 -9.20 -8.84
N PRO A 167 7.80 -9.78 -9.93
CA PRO A 167 8.41 -9.65 -11.25
C PRO A 167 8.58 -8.18 -11.60
N ALA A 168 9.63 -7.79 -12.34
CA ALA A 168 9.73 -6.43 -12.82
C ALA A 168 8.59 -6.13 -13.81
N TRP A 169 7.78 -5.10 -13.53
CA TRP A 169 6.70 -4.67 -14.42
C TRP A 169 6.97 -3.33 -15.10
N LYS A 170 8.03 -2.63 -14.70
CA LYS A 170 8.50 -1.39 -15.32
C LYS A 170 9.80 -1.67 -16.06
N VAL A 171 9.90 -1.21 -17.29
CA VAL A 171 11.13 -1.29 -18.09
C VAL A 171 11.61 0.15 -18.33
N THR A 172 12.92 0.36 -18.18
CA THR A 172 13.60 1.61 -18.54
C THR A 172 14.78 1.24 -19.42
N GLY A 173 14.94 1.92 -20.56
CA GLY A 173 16.01 1.66 -21.54
C GLY A 173 16.42 2.91 -22.28
#